data_AF-A0A812MLM1-F1
#
_entry.id   AF-A0A812MLM1-F1
#
_cell.length_a   1.000
_cell.length_b   1.000
_cell.length_c   1.000
_cell.angle_alpha   90.00
_cell.angle_beta   90.00
_cell.angle_gamma   90.00
#
_symmetry.space_group_name_H-M   'P 1'
#
loop_
_entity.id
_entity.type
_entity.pdbx_description
1 polymer ?
#
loop_
_entity_poly.entity_id
_entity_poly.type
_entity_poly.pdbx_seq_one_letter_code
_entity_poly.pdbx_strand_id
1 'polypeptide(L)'
;MDSHCESTLTLQLAGRKQWRLSWPPVIANGSYAKDGFLADGRPYDAKGGWKPTHSITLEAGEALLIPPAFVHESKNVGPEACAPSLTFQFADPVAAGFFRHFHPRLRRLGDFNECWERVAVLATFSSGGASSKRLKQLTGTTVGKLAKLDSGAGTESEMASAVIKAAEAAWPLVLKGADRDGDGKLTQKDVASSFQLQGSLDFHDLNEDGEVTQAEFESAFASWLMTEAVVHQEKQARKTVKHLEF
;
A
#
# COMPACT_ATOMS: atom_id res chain seq x y z
N MET A 1 11.26 10.79 4.18
CA MET A 1 9.89 10.29 3.94
C MET A 1 9.16 10.46 5.24
N ASP A 2 7.99 11.08 5.21
CA ASP A 2 7.17 11.29 6.42
C ASP A 2 6.60 9.98 6.97
N SER A 3 5.94 10.03 8.15
CA SER A 3 5.22 8.93 8.78
C SER A 3 4.46 8.10 7.74
N HIS A 4 4.79 6.81 7.68
CA HIS A 4 4.88 6.14 6.40
C HIS A 4 3.52 5.90 5.73
N CYS A 5 2.43 5.87 6.50
CA CYS A 5 1.09 5.47 6.04
C CYS A 5 0.14 6.65 5.74
N GLU A 6 0.60 7.89 5.91
CA GLU A 6 -0.25 9.08 5.91
C GLU A 6 0.01 9.94 4.67
N SER A 7 -1.01 10.69 4.26
CA SER A 7 -0.82 11.75 3.28
C SER A 7 -0.41 13.03 4.00
N THR A 8 0.44 13.83 3.37
CA THR A 8 0.90 15.11 3.92
C THR A 8 0.34 16.26 3.10
N LEU A 9 -0.36 17.21 3.74
CA LEU A 9 -0.70 18.51 3.16
C LEU A 9 0.24 19.57 3.74
N THR A 10 0.92 20.33 2.89
CA THR A 10 1.74 21.46 3.31
C THR A 10 1.20 22.75 2.69
N LEU A 11 0.99 23.78 3.51
CA LEU A 11 0.54 25.12 3.12
C LEU A 11 1.67 26.12 3.37
N GLN A 12 2.10 26.83 2.33
CA GLN A 12 3.14 27.84 2.45
C GLN A 12 2.53 29.15 2.96
N LEU A 13 2.97 29.63 4.12
CA LEU A 13 2.38 30.81 4.77
C LEU A 13 3.03 32.12 4.29
N ALA A 14 4.35 32.14 4.12
CA ALA A 14 5.10 33.30 3.63
C ALA A 14 6.43 32.88 2.99
N GLY A 15 7.00 33.72 2.13
CA GLY A 15 8.21 33.39 1.35
C GLY A 15 7.95 32.25 0.36
N ARG A 16 9.03 31.64 -0.15
CA ARG A 16 8.93 30.57 -1.17
C ARG A 16 9.67 29.32 -0.74
N LYS A 17 9.11 28.16 -1.07
CA LYS A 17 9.69 26.86 -0.70
C LYS A 17 9.68 25.91 -1.89
N GLN A 18 10.86 25.44 -2.27
CA GLN A 18 11.00 24.41 -3.29
C GLN A 18 10.87 23.04 -2.64
N TRP A 19 9.93 22.25 -3.14
CA TRP A 19 9.74 20.85 -2.83
C TRP A 19 10.27 19.99 -3.97
N ARG A 20 11.06 18.98 -3.64
CA ARG A 20 11.49 17.95 -4.58
C ARG A 20 10.86 16.64 -4.15
N LEU A 21 10.25 15.91 -5.08
CA LEU A 21 9.46 14.72 -4.80
C LEU A 21 9.79 13.60 -5.77
N SER A 22 9.65 12.37 -5.31
CA SER A 22 9.52 11.22 -6.20
C SER A 22 8.62 10.15 -5.59
N TRP A 23 8.16 9.28 -6.48
CA TRP A 23 7.66 7.97 -6.08
C TRP A 23 8.71 7.23 -5.23
N PRO A 24 8.28 6.35 -4.32
CA PRO A 24 9.18 5.42 -3.64
C PRO A 24 10.06 4.69 -4.67
N PRO A 25 11.32 4.33 -4.40
CA PRO A 25 12.17 3.66 -5.39
C PRO A 25 11.64 2.28 -5.78
N VAL A 26 11.96 1.79 -6.98
CA VAL A 26 11.70 0.38 -7.33
C VAL A 26 12.76 -0.47 -6.64
N ILE A 27 12.33 -1.41 -5.80
CA ILE A 27 13.20 -2.45 -5.28
C ILE A 27 13.14 -3.62 -6.25
N ALA A 28 14.30 -4.07 -6.75
CA ALA A 28 14.37 -5.19 -7.67
C ALA A 28 13.72 -6.45 -7.06
N ASN A 29 13.06 -7.25 -7.90
CA ASN A 29 12.51 -8.53 -7.49
C ASN A 29 13.60 -9.41 -6.85
N GLY A 30 13.25 -10.15 -5.80
CA GLY A 30 14.21 -10.90 -4.99
C GLY A 30 14.99 -10.05 -3.98
N SER A 31 14.78 -8.73 -3.94
CA SER A 31 15.41 -7.82 -2.99
C SER A 31 14.40 -7.18 -2.04
N TYR A 32 14.91 -6.69 -0.90
CA TYR A 32 14.11 -6.07 0.15
C TYR A 32 14.93 -4.98 0.85
N ALA A 33 14.42 -3.76 0.81
CA ALA A 33 15.00 -2.64 1.55
C ALA A 33 14.67 -2.80 3.04
N LYS A 34 15.68 -2.68 3.91
CA LYS A 34 15.48 -2.73 5.36
C LYS A 34 14.77 -1.47 5.85
N ASP A 35 14.22 -1.54 7.05
CA ASP A 35 13.69 -0.37 7.76
C ASP A 35 14.80 0.70 7.92
N GLY A 36 14.41 1.97 7.81
CA GLY A 36 15.32 3.11 7.77
C GLY A 36 16.08 3.27 6.45
N PHE A 37 15.60 2.70 5.34
CA PHE A 37 16.22 2.87 4.03
C PHE A 37 15.97 4.28 3.47
N LEU A 38 14.80 4.87 3.78
CA LEU A 38 14.39 6.21 3.35
C LEU A 38 14.44 7.27 4.47
N ALA A 39 15.07 6.95 5.60
CA ALA A 39 15.22 7.86 6.74
C ALA A 39 16.28 8.94 6.49
N ASP A 40 16.00 10.18 6.91
CA ASP A 40 16.92 11.32 7.10
C ASP A 40 18.23 11.29 6.29
N GLY A 41 18.16 11.77 5.04
CA GLY A 41 19.34 11.94 4.17
C GLY A 41 19.88 10.64 3.56
N ARG A 42 19.57 9.47 4.11
CA ARG A 42 19.98 8.17 3.57
C ARG A 42 19.57 7.88 2.14
N PRO A 43 18.47 8.45 1.59
CA PRO A 43 18.21 8.31 0.16
C PRO A 43 19.39 8.76 -0.73
N TYR A 44 20.29 9.62 -0.25
CA TYR A 44 21.48 10.04 -0.98
C TYR A 44 22.70 9.11 -0.84
N ASP A 45 22.71 8.22 0.15
CA ASP A 45 23.84 7.31 0.41
C ASP A 45 23.94 6.17 -0.61
N ALA A 46 22.81 5.85 -1.26
CA ALA A 46 22.78 4.84 -2.30
C ALA A 46 23.62 5.26 -3.52
N LYS A 47 24.23 4.28 -4.21
CA LYS A 47 25.00 4.55 -5.44
C LYS A 47 24.10 5.22 -6.48
N GLY A 48 24.41 6.47 -6.79
CA GLY A 48 23.64 7.31 -7.72
C GLY A 48 22.65 8.27 -7.06
N GLY A 49 22.47 8.18 -5.74
CA GLY A 49 21.63 9.04 -4.92
C GLY A 49 20.15 9.01 -5.31
N TRP A 50 19.31 9.52 -4.41
CA TRP A 50 17.92 9.79 -4.73
C TRP A 50 17.81 10.91 -5.78
N LYS A 51 17.04 10.64 -6.84
CA LYS A 51 16.79 11.58 -7.93
C LYS A 51 15.30 11.95 -7.94
N PRO A 52 14.93 13.17 -7.55
CA PRO A 52 13.55 13.59 -7.56
C PRO A 52 13.00 13.61 -8.99
N THR A 53 11.76 13.17 -9.16
CA THR A 53 11.07 13.17 -10.46
C THR A 53 10.25 14.44 -10.67
N HIS A 54 9.90 15.13 -9.58
CA HIS A 54 9.16 16.38 -9.60
C HIS A 54 9.88 17.42 -8.75
N SER A 55 9.81 18.67 -9.19
CA SER A 55 10.29 19.82 -8.45
C SER A 55 9.27 20.94 -8.61
N ILE A 56 8.70 21.40 -7.51
CA ILE A 56 7.71 22.47 -7.48
C ILE A 56 8.15 23.53 -6.48
N THR A 57 7.88 24.80 -6.75
CA THR A 57 8.11 25.87 -5.78
C THR A 57 6.75 26.43 -5.38
N LEU A 58 6.46 26.40 -4.09
CA LEU A 58 5.24 26.98 -3.54
C LEU A 58 5.50 28.44 -3.19
N GLU A 59 4.60 29.30 -3.65
CA GLU A 59 4.46 30.70 -3.26
C GLU A 59 3.58 30.81 -2.00
N ALA A 60 3.59 31.98 -1.36
CA ALA A 60 2.73 32.23 -0.19
C ALA A 60 1.24 32.05 -0.56
N GLY A 61 0.52 31.26 0.25
CA GLY A 61 -0.88 30.89 0.03
C GLY A 61 -1.07 29.61 -0.77
N GLU A 62 -0.03 29.05 -1.39
CA GLU A 62 -0.13 27.79 -2.13
C GLU A 62 0.04 26.57 -1.22
N ALA A 63 -0.60 25.48 -1.61
CA ALA A 63 -0.54 24.20 -0.90
C ALA A 63 -0.10 23.07 -1.83
N LEU A 64 0.52 22.05 -1.23
CA LEU A 64 0.92 20.82 -1.89
C LEU A 64 0.41 19.62 -1.08
N LEU A 65 -0.31 18.73 -1.77
CA LEU A 65 -0.67 17.42 -1.25
C LEU A 65 0.37 16.40 -1.71
N ILE A 66 0.92 15.67 -0.75
CA ILE A 66 1.94 14.64 -0.93
C ILE A 66 1.30 13.29 -0.55
N PRO A 67 1.15 12.35 -1.49
CA PRO A 67 0.59 11.04 -1.18
C PRO A 67 1.49 10.24 -0.21
N PRO A 68 0.97 9.16 0.40
CA PRO A 68 1.75 8.31 1.28
C PRO A 68 2.99 7.73 0.60
N ALA A 69 4.02 7.42 1.38
CA ALA A 69 5.29 6.85 0.92
C ALA A 69 6.09 7.66 -0.13
N PHE A 70 5.68 8.89 -0.46
CA PHE A 70 6.50 9.75 -1.32
C PHE A 70 7.79 10.13 -0.63
N VAL A 71 8.91 9.94 -1.35
CA VAL A 71 10.19 10.50 -0.92
C VAL A 71 10.17 11.97 -1.30
N HIS A 72 10.37 12.84 -0.32
CA HIS A 72 10.33 14.26 -0.53
C HIS A 72 11.30 14.98 0.40
N GLU A 73 11.67 16.18 -0.01
CA GLU A 73 12.41 17.15 0.79
C GLU A 73 11.94 18.55 0.41
N SER A 74 12.28 19.52 1.24
CA SER A 74 12.05 20.93 0.92
C SER A 74 13.25 21.80 1.26
N LYS A 75 13.37 22.93 0.56
CA LYS A 75 14.30 24.00 0.90
C LYS A 75 13.64 25.35 0.67
N ASN A 76 13.96 26.32 1.52
CA ASN A 76 13.58 27.70 1.30
C ASN A 76 14.31 28.22 0.06
N VAL A 77 13.61 28.96 -0.80
CA VAL A 77 14.20 29.60 -1.98
C VAL A 77 13.78 31.06 -1.99
N GLY A 78 14.71 31.96 -2.29
CA GLY A 78 14.43 33.40 -2.28
C GLY A 78 15.37 34.18 -1.35
N PRO A 79 15.21 35.51 -1.31
CA PRO A 79 16.02 36.39 -0.47
C PRO A 79 15.64 36.30 1.00
N GLU A 80 14.45 35.79 1.34
CA GLU A 80 14.06 35.64 2.74
C GLU A 80 14.85 34.51 3.41
N ALA A 81 15.40 34.80 4.59
CA ALA A 81 16.10 33.80 5.39
C ALA A 81 15.17 32.68 5.90
N CYS A 82 13.86 32.95 6.00
CA CYS A 82 12.86 32.03 6.52
C CYS A 82 11.57 32.06 5.67
N ALA A 83 11.07 30.88 5.31
CA ALA A 83 9.80 30.69 4.60
C ALA A 83 8.88 29.75 5.41
N PRO A 84 8.06 30.29 6.36
CA PRO A 84 7.23 29.47 7.24
C PRO A 84 6.16 28.71 6.46
N SER A 85 5.95 27.44 6.81
CA SER A 85 4.87 26.60 6.27
C SER A 85 4.18 25.85 7.40
N LEU A 86 2.95 25.43 7.13
CA LEU A 86 2.13 24.61 8.00
C LEU A 86 1.98 23.23 7.34
N THR A 87 2.38 22.18 8.03
CA THR A 87 2.31 20.80 7.52
C THR A 87 1.36 19.99 8.37
N PHE A 88 0.43 19.29 7.74
CA PHE A 88 -0.50 18.37 8.38
C PHE A 88 -0.38 17.00 7.74
N GLN A 89 -0.32 15.96 8.57
CA GLN A 89 -0.45 14.57 8.15
C GLN A 89 -1.84 14.06 8.50
N PHE A 90 -2.42 13.29 7.59
CA PHE A 90 -3.74 12.71 7.82
C PHE A 90 -3.79 11.27 7.31
N ALA A 91 -4.43 10.44 8.12
CA ALA A 91 -4.60 9.03 7.88
C ALA A 91 -5.85 8.74 7.02
N ASP A 92 -6.84 9.64 7.03
CA ASP A 92 -8.16 9.46 6.42
C ASP A 92 -8.54 10.68 5.55
N PRO A 93 -9.17 10.48 4.37
CA PRO A 93 -9.49 9.19 3.78
C PRO A 93 -8.22 8.43 3.40
N VAL A 94 -8.28 7.10 3.50
CA VAL A 94 -7.15 6.23 3.16
C VAL A 94 -6.90 6.32 1.67
N ALA A 95 -5.64 6.47 1.25
CA ALA A 95 -5.27 6.47 -0.17
C ALA A 95 -5.30 5.03 -0.76
N ALA A 96 -6.48 4.40 -0.74
CA ALA A 96 -6.67 2.98 -1.06
C ALA A 96 -6.20 2.63 -2.47
N GLY A 97 -6.58 3.44 -3.48
CA GLY A 97 -6.13 3.28 -4.86
C GLY A 97 -4.60 3.38 -5.00
N PHE A 98 -3.95 4.27 -4.24
CA PHE A 98 -2.48 4.36 -4.20
C PHE A 98 -1.87 3.07 -3.63
N PHE A 99 -2.39 2.56 -2.50
CA PHE A 99 -1.89 1.32 -1.92
C PHE A 99 -2.10 0.12 -2.84
N ARG A 100 -3.26 0.00 -3.49
CA ARG A 100 -3.52 -1.03 -4.52
C ARG A 100 -2.49 -0.95 -5.64
N HIS A 101 -2.33 0.22 -6.24
CA HIS A 101 -1.48 0.41 -7.42
C HIS A 101 0.01 0.16 -7.11
N PHE A 102 0.49 0.64 -5.97
CA PHE A 102 1.91 0.54 -5.59
C PHE A 102 2.22 -0.63 -4.66
N HIS A 103 1.27 -1.53 -4.37
CA HIS A 103 1.46 -2.63 -3.41
C HIS A 103 2.73 -3.45 -3.66
N PRO A 104 3.03 -3.96 -4.88
CA PRO A 104 4.25 -4.75 -5.10
C PRO A 104 5.53 -3.99 -4.77
N ARG A 105 5.54 -2.68 -5.01
CA ARG A 105 6.70 -1.82 -4.79
C ARG A 105 6.85 -1.49 -3.31
N LEU A 106 5.78 -1.00 -2.70
CA LEU A 106 5.75 -0.62 -1.30
C LEU A 106 6.04 -1.81 -0.40
N ARG A 107 5.53 -3.00 -0.75
CA ARG A 107 5.68 -4.22 0.07
C ARG A 107 7.12 -4.66 0.29
N ARG A 108 8.04 -4.22 -0.56
CA ARG A 108 9.49 -4.46 -0.49
C ARG A 108 10.28 -3.36 0.23
N LEU A 109 9.61 -2.29 0.68
CA LEU A 109 10.19 -1.22 1.47
C LEU A 109 9.93 -1.48 2.95
N GLY A 110 11.01 -1.73 3.69
CA GLY A 110 10.95 -1.93 5.14
C GLY A 110 10.35 -0.76 5.89
N ASP A 111 10.63 0.46 5.45
CA ASP A 111 10.06 1.69 6.02
C ASP A 111 8.51 1.66 6.04
N PHE A 112 7.86 0.91 5.15
CA PHE A 112 6.41 0.82 5.09
C PHE A 112 5.81 -0.32 5.94
N ASN A 113 6.63 -1.03 6.73
CA ASN A 113 6.20 -2.25 7.43
C ASN A 113 5.03 -2.05 8.40
N GLU A 114 5.02 -0.94 9.13
CA GLU A 114 3.98 -0.59 10.10
C GLU A 114 2.60 -0.39 9.45
N CYS A 115 2.56 -0.06 8.16
CA CYS A 115 1.32 0.20 7.44
C CYS A 115 0.59 -1.06 6.99
N TRP A 116 1.27 -2.23 6.96
CA TRP A 116 0.73 -3.42 6.31
C TRP A 116 -0.49 -4.00 6.99
N GLU A 117 -0.62 -3.84 8.31
CA GLU A 117 -1.85 -4.24 8.99
C GLU A 117 -3.04 -3.44 8.48
N ARG A 118 -2.88 -2.13 8.32
CA ARG A 118 -3.93 -1.23 7.79
C ARG A 118 -4.24 -1.52 6.34
N VAL A 119 -3.24 -1.72 5.48
CA VAL A 119 -3.47 -2.05 4.07
C VAL A 119 -4.10 -3.43 3.90
N ALA A 120 -3.68 -4.42 4.71
CA ALA A 120 -4.27 -5.76 4.68
C ALA A 120 -5.76 -5.70 5.05
N VAL A 121 -6.14 -4.82 5.97
CA VAL A 121 -7.55 -4.58 6.29
C VAL A 121 -8.35 -4.11 5.07
N LEU A 122 -7.80 -3.19 4.25
CA LEU A 122 -8.45 -2.73 3.01
C LEU A 122 -8.68 -3.91 2.06
N ALA A 123 -7.60 -4.63 1.75
CA ALA A 123 -7.62 -5.75 0.80
C ALA A 123 -8.53 -6.90 1.25
N THR A 124 -8.62 -7.15 2.56
CA THR A 124 -9.37 -8.28 3.12
C THR A 124 -10.74 -7.90 3.68
N PHE A 125 -11.21 -6.65 3.57
CA PHE A 125 -12.46 -6.20 4.22
C PHE A 125 -12.56 -6.60 5.71
N SER A 126 -11.43 -6.68 6.42
CA SER A 126 -11.40 -7.27 7.77
C SER A 126 -11.77 -6.27 8.86
N SER A 127 -13.07 -6.15 9.15
CA SER A 127 -13.61 -5.25 10.20
C SER A 127 -13.79 -5.89 11.59
N GLY A 128 -13.09 -6.98 11.90
CA GLY A 128 -13.03 -7.58 13.25
C GLY A 128 -14.10 -8.64 13.60
N GLY A 129 -15.03 -8.96 12.69
CA GLY A 129 -16.05 -10.00 12.87
C GLY A 129 -15.60 -11.46 12.64
N ALA A 130 -16.51 -12.42 12.80
CA ALA A 130 -16.26 -13.84 12.50
C ALA A 130 -15.86 -14.08 11.03
N SER A 131 -16.46 -13.35 10.08
CA SER A 131 -16.06 -13.37 8.66
C SER A 131 -14.61 -12.92 8.48
N SER A 132 -14.16 -11.91 9.25
CA SER A 132 -12.78 -11.43 9.23
C SER A 132 -11.78 -12.49 9.68
N LYS A 133 -12.09 -13.29 10.72
CA LYS A 133 -11.21 -14.39 11.15
C LYS A 133 -11.04 -15.45 10.06
N ARG A 134 -12.13 -15.84 9.41
CA ARG A 134 -12.11 -16.82 8.31
C ARG A 134 -11.33 -16.28 7.11
N LEU A 135 -11.50 -15.01 6.78
CA LEU A 135 -10.79 -14.39 5.66
C LEU A 135 -9.29 -14.25 5.93
N LYS A 136 -8.89 -13.90 7.16
CA LYS A 136 -7.48 -13.93 7.60
C LYS A 136 -6.89 -15.35 7.51
N GLN A 137 -7.64 -16.38 7.91
CA GLN A 137 -7.20 -17.78 7.83
C GLN A 137 -7.05 -18.25 6.37
N LEU A 138 -8.05 -17.97 5.52
CA LEU A 138 -8.03 -18.29 4.10
C LEU A 138 -6.81 -17.66 3.42
N THR A 139 -6.64 -16.36 3.65
CA THR A 139 -5.50 -15.56 3.20
C THR A 139 -4.16 -16.17 3.60
N GLY A 140 -3.95 -16.42 4.90
CA GLY A 140 -2.68 -16.95 5.40
C GLY A 140 -2.37 -18.35 4.85
N THR A 141 -3.40 -19.19 4.70
CA THR A 141 -3.27 -20.54 4.13
C THR A 141 -2.90 -20.47 2.65
N THR A 142 -3.55 -19.60 1.88
CA THR A 142 -3.27 -19.42 0.46
C THR A 142 -1.87 -18.85 0.24
N VAL A 143 -1.49 -17.77 0.93
CA VAL A 143 -0.15 -17.19 0.85
C VAL A 143 0.93 -18.24 1.20
N GLY A 144 0.72 -19.01 2.27
CA GLY A 144 1.64 -20.08 2.66
C GLY A 144 1.73 -21.23 1.64
N LYS A 145 0.64 -21.56 0.95
CA LYS A 145 0.62 -22.56 -0.13
C LYS A 145 1.33 -22.04 -1.38
N LEU A 146 1.03 -20.82 -1.80
CA LEU A 146 1.63 -20.18 -2.97
C LEU A 146 3.15 -20.04 -2.83
N ALA A 147 3.62 -19.60 -1.66
CA ALA A 147 5.05 -19.49 -1.38
C ALA A 147 5.81 -20.83 -1.51
N LYS A 148 5.13 -21.96 -1.29
CA LYS A 148 5.72 -23.30 -1.49
C LYS A 148 5.74 -23.70 -2.97
N LEU A 149 4.69 -23.42 -3.72
CA LEU A 149 4.62 -23.77 -5.15
C LEU A 149 5.72 -23.06 -5.95
N ASP A 150 5.96 -21.78 -5.67
CA ASP A 150 6.97 -21.00 -6.38
C ASP A 150 8.42 -21.40 -6.06
N SER A 151 8.65 -22.16 -4.98
CA SER A 151 9.97 -22.75 -4.66
C SER A 151 10.35 -23.96 -5.56
N GLY A 152 9.77 -24.05 -6.76
CA GLY A 152 10.00 -25.12 -7.73
C GLY A 152 9.09 -26.35 -7.56
N ALA A 153 8.05 -26.25 -6.74
CA ALA A 153 7.12 -27.36 -6.45
C ALA A 153 5.80 -27.29 -7.23
N GLY A 154 5.52 -26.21 -7.95
CA GLY A 154 4.30 -26.04 -8.73
C GLY A 154 4.48 -25.22 -10.00
N THR A 155 3.51 -25.35 -10.89
CA THR A 155 3.40 -24.61 -12.15
C THR A 155 2.70 -23.26 -11.93
N GLU A 156 2.93 -22.31 -12.84
CA GLU A 156 2.22 -21.02 -12.88
C GLU A 156 0.69 -21.20 -12.88
N SER A 157 0.21 -22.22 -13.60
CA SER A 157 -1.21 -22.61 -13.65
C SER A 157 -1.76 -23.04 -12.29
N GLU A 158 -0.99 -23.79 -11.49
CA GLU A 158 -1.41 -24.19 -10.14
C GLU A 158 -1.48 -23.00 -9.17
N MET A 159 -0.56 -22.05 -9.29
CA MET A 159 -0.60 -20.81 -8.52
C MET A 159 -1.84 -19.98 -8.90
N ALA A 160 -2.05 -19.74 -10.18
CA ALA A 160 -3.22 -19.01 -10.68
C ALA A 160 -4.53 -19.66 -10.21
N SER A 161 -4.65 -20.99 -10.34
CA SER A 161 -5.84 -21.72 -9.87
C SER A 161 -6.07 -21.60 -8.36
N ALA A 162 -5.01 -21.62 -7.56
CA ALA A 162 -5.12 -21.48 -6.11
C ALA A 162 -5.56 -20.07 -5.69
N VAL A 163 -5.08 -19.04 -6.39
CA VAL A 163 -5.48 -17.65 -6.15
C VAL A 163 -6.93 -17.41 -6.51
N ILE A 164 -7.35 -17.84 -7.71
CA ILE A 164 -8.73 -17.68 -8.18
C ILE A 164 -9.71 -18.33 -7.19
N LYS A 165 -9.45 -19.58 -6.81
CA LYS A 165 -10.28 -20.30 -5.82
C LYS A 165 -10.35 -19.59 -4.46
N ALA A 166 -9.25 -18.98 -4.02
CA ALA A 166 -9.23 -18.25 -2.77
C ALA A 166 -10.02 -16.93 -2.87
N ALA A 167 -9.96 -16.25 -4.00
CA ALA A 167 -10.71 -15.02 -4.25
C ALA A 167 -12.22 -15.29 -4.34
N GLU A 168 -12.63 -16.30 -5.11
CA GLU A 168 -14.02 -16.77 -5.20
C GLU A 168 -14.57 -17.17 -3.83
N ALA A 169 -13.78 -17.88 -3.02
CA ALA A 169 -14.18 -18.29 -1.66
C ALA A 169 -14.24 -17.12 -0.67
N ALA A 170 -13.52 -16.02 -0.92
CA ALA A 170 -13.51 -14.85 -0.06
C ALA A 170 -14.75 -13.97 -0.27
N TRP A 171 -15.25 -13.85 -1.50
CA TRP A 171 -16.36 -12.94 -1.81
C TRP A 171 -17.63 -13.16 -0.96
N PRO A 172 -18.16 -14.39 -0.79
CA PRO A 172 -19.33 -14.62 0.08
C PRO A 172 -19.08 -14.27 1.55
N LEU A 173 -17.82 -14.34 2.02
CA LEU A 173 -17.47 -13.93 3.39
C LEU A 173 -17.51 -12.41 3.54
N VAL A 174 -17.10 -11.68 2.50
CA VAL A 174 -17.16 -10.21 2.45
C VAL A 174 -18.60 -9.75 2.42
N LEU A 175 -19.43 -10.27 1.49
CA LEU A 175 -20.85 -9.93 1.42
C LEU A 175 -21.54 -10.13 2.77
N LYS A 176 -21.35 -11.30 3.40
CA LYS A 176 -21.92 -11.58 4.73
C LYS A 176 -21.53 -10.54 5.81
N GLY A 177 -20.37 -9.90 5.67
CA GLY A 177 -19.87 -8.92 6.62
C GLY A 177 -20.25 -7.47 6.29
N ALA A 178 -20.44 -7.15 5.02
CA ALA A 178 -20.51 -5.77 4.53
C ALA A 178 -21.78 -5.46 3.74
N ASP A 179 -22.29 -6.36 2.90
CA ASP A 179 -23.49 -6.18 2.07
C ASP A 179 -24.74 -6.11 2.95
N ARG A 180 -25.37 -4.92 3.03
CA ARG A 180 -26.47 -4.65 3.95
C ARG A 180 -27.84 -4.86 3.32
N ASP A 181 -27.97 -4.62 2.03
CA ASP A 181 -29.24 -4.77 1.32
C ASP A 181 -29.38 -6.13 0.62
N GLY A 182 -28.30 -6.91 0.53
CA GLY A 182 -28.29 -8.27 0.04
C GLY A 182 -28.36 -8.38 -1.48
N ASP A 183 -27.99 -7.32 -2.20
CA ASP A 183 -28.01 -7.30 -3.67
C ASP A 183 -26.80 -8.02 -4.31
N GLY A 184 -25.85 -8.47 -3.47
CA GLY A 184 -24.66 -9.18 -3.91
C GLY A 184 -23.55 -8.28 -4.44
N LYS A 185 -23.64 -6.97 -4.21
CA LYS A 185 -22.61 -5.96 -4.47
C LYS A 185 -22.25 -5.23 -3.19
N LEU A 186 -21.24 -4.36 -3.26
CA LEU A 186 -20.93 -3.43 -2.17
C LEU A 186 -20.94 -2.01 -2.71
N THR A 187 -21.66 -1.14 -2.05
CA THR A 187 -21.81 0.27 -2.42
C THR A 187 -21.45 1.18 -1.24
N GLN A 188 -21.40 2.49 -1.49
CA GLN A 188 -21.22 3.46 -0.41
C GLN A 188 -22.27 3.31 0.70
N LYS A 189 -23.50 2.86 0.39
CA LYS A 189 -24.56 2.69 1.41
C LYS A 189 -24.22 1.59 2.41
N ASP A 190 -23.55 0.54 1.96
CA ASP A 190 -23.15 -0.61 2.78
C ASP A 190 -22.07 -0.24 3.80
N VAL A 191 -21.23 0.74 3.44
CA VAL A 191 -20.02 1.10 4.17
C VAL A 191 -20.04 2.50 4.79
N ALA A 192 -21.10 3.29 4.59
CA ALA A 192 -21.20 4.70 4.99
C ALA A 192 -20.90 4.99 6.47
N SER A 193 -21.06 4.00 7.36
CA SER A 193 -20.81 4.14 8.79
C SER A 193 -19.36 3.92 9.22
N SER A 194 -18.45 3.56 8.29
CA SER A 194 -17.07 3.19 8.62
C SER A 194 -16.09 3.64 7.55
N PHE A 195 -15.22 4.61 7.89
CA PHE A 195 -14.12 5.05 7.03
C PHE A 195 -13.20 3.90 6.59
N GLN A 196 -13.03 2.90 7.45
CA GLN A 196 -12.24 1.71 7.12
C GLN A 196 -12.90 0.87 6.03
N LEU A 197 -14.23 0.69 6.08
CA LEU A 197 -14.95 -0.03 5.05
C LEU A 197 -15.07 0.78 3.76
N GLN A 198 -15.17 2.11 3.85
CA GLN A 198 -15.06 2.99 2.69
C GLN A 198 -13.72 2.80 1.98
N GLY A 199 -12.60 2.79 2.73
CA GLY A 199 -11.28 2.52 2.16
C GLY A 199 -11.16 1.12 1.54
N SER A 200 -11.88 0.11 2.06
CA SER A 200 -11.97 -1.20 1.40
C SER A 200 -12.76 -1.14 0.09
N LEU A 201 -13.86 -0.39 0.04
CA LEU A 201 -14.62 -0.16 -1.19
C LEU A 201 -13.71 0.50 -2.24
N ASP A 202 -13.06 1.61 -1.89
CA ASP A 202 -12.15 2.33 -2.78
C ASP A 202 -10.94 1.46 -3.21
N PHE A 203 -10.53 0.49 -2.39
CA PHE A 203 -9.46 -0.45 -2.73
C PHE A 203 -9.91 -1.45 -3.80
N HIS A 204 -11.17 -1.85 -3.82
CA HIS A 204 -11.66 -2.88 -4.74
C HIS A 204 -12.44 -2.33 -5.93
N ASP A 205 -12.95 -1.10 -5.85
CA ASP A 205 -13.58 -0.40 -6.97
C ASP A 205 -12.50 -0.05 -8.02
N LEU A 206 -12.48 -0.81 -9.11
CA LEU A 206 -11.44 -0.72 -10.15
C LEU A 206 -11.82 0.24 -11.27
N ASN A 207 -13.11 0.45 -11.49
CA ASN A 207 -13.65 1.29 -12.56
C ASN A 207 -14.12 2.67 -12.06
N GLU A 208 -14.10 2.88 -10.74
CA GLU A 208 -14.48 4.11 -10.05
C GLU A 208 -15.96 4.47 -10.22
N ASP A 209 -16.84 3.47 -10.33
CA ASP A 209 -18.29 3.65 -10.44
C ASP A 209 -19.02 3.71 -9.09
N GLY A 210 -18.31 3.48 -7.99
CA GLY A 210 -18.84 3.51 -6.63
C GLY A 210 -19.49 2.21 -6.17
N GLU A 211 -19.45 1.16 -7.00
CA GLU A 211 -19.87 -0.20 -6.69
C GLU A 211 -18.67 -1.16 -6.77
N VAL A 212 -18.66 -2.20 -5.93
CA VAL A 212 -17.71 -3.30 -6.05
C VAL A 212 -18.47 -4.55 -6.41
N THR A 213 -18.20 -5.05 -7.60
CA THR A 213 -18.69 -6.34 -8.09
C THR A 213 -17.78 -7.48 -7.61
N GLN A 214 -18.29 -8.72 -7.71
CA GLN A 214 -17.48 -9.92 -7.45
C GLN A 214 -16.19 -9.94 -8.29
N ALA A 215 -16.29 -9.60 -9.58
CA ALA A 215 -15.14 -9.64 -10.49
C ALA A 215 -14.04 -8.64 -10.10
N GLU A 216 -14.43 -7.45 -9.65
CA GLU A 216 -13.50 -6.41 -9.21
C GLU A 216 -12.81 -6.81 -7.90
N PHE A 217 -13.59 -7.28 -6.92
CA PHE A 217 -13.05 -7.82 -5.68
C PHE A 217 -12.07 -8.96 -5.96
N GLU A 218 -12.45 -9.92 -6.79
CA GLU A 218 -11.60 -11.08 -7.09
C GLU A 218 -10.29 -10.67 -7.76
N SER A 219 -10.35 -9.74 -8.72
CA SER A 219 -9.18 -9.21 -9.41
C SER A 219 -8.22 -8.50 -8.46
N ALA A 220 -8.72 -7.55 -7.66
CA ALA A 220 -7.90 -6.80 -6.71
C ALA A 220 -7.35 -7.69 -5.59
N PHE A 221 -8.16 -8.60 -5.05
CA PHE A 221 -7.74 -9.52 -4.00
C PHE A 221 -6.74 -10.57 -4.50
N ALA A 222 -6.89 -11.07 -5.72
CA ALA A 222 -5.94 -11.98 -6.36
C ALA A 222 -4.56 -11.34 -6.52
N SER A 223 -4.52 -10.10 -7.02
CA SER A 223 -3.29 -9.31 -7.15
C SER A 223 -2.57 -9.12 -5.80
N TRP A 224 -3.36 -8.83 -4.75
CA TRP A 224 -2.84 -8.70 -3.39
C TRP A 224 -2.26 -10.02 -2.85
N LEU A 225 -2.98 -11.15 -3.00
CA LEU A 225 -2.53 -12.47 -2.56
C LEU A 225 -1.22 -12.89 -3.25
N MET A 226 -1.11 -12.68 -4.55
CA MET A 226 0.10 -12.99 -5.32
C MET A 226 1.29 -12.17 -4.83
N THR A 227 1.10 -10.88 -4.61
CA THR A 227 2.15 -10.00 -4.10
C THR A 227 2.63 -10.42 -2.70
N GLU A 228 1.71 -10.74 -1.79
CA GLU A 228 2.08 -11.22 -0.45
C GLU A 228 2.81 -12.58 -0.50
N ALA A 229 2.41 -13.50 -1.39
CA ALA A 229 3.08 -14.78 -1.57
C ALA A 229 4.52 -14.62 -2.04
N VAL A 230 4.75 -13.80 -3.07
CA VAL A 230 6.08 -13.51 -3.62
C VAL A 230 6.96 -12.87 -2.55
N VAL A 231 6.49 -11.80 -1.88
CA VAL A 231 7.31 -11.12 -0.87
C VAL A 231 7.57 -12.01 0.35
N HIS A 232 6.62 -12.86 0.74
CA HIS A 232 6.84 -13.85 1.79
C HIS A 232 8.00 -14.80 1.42
N GLN A 233 8.01 -15.33 0.19
CA GLN A 233 9.07 -16.20 -0.29
C GLN A 233 10.44 -15.48 -0.34
N GLU A 234 10.50 -14.25 -0.87
CA GLU A 234 11.72 -13.42 -0.89
C GLU A 234 12.31 -13.25 0.54
N LYS A 235 11.43 -13.01 1.52
CA LYS A 235 11.83 -12.89 2.94
C LYS A 235 12.37 -14.20 3.52
N GLN A 236 11.81 -15.36 3.14
CA GLN A 236 12.30 -16.66 3.60
C GLN A 236 13.65 -17.01 2.97
N ALA A 237 13.80 -16.81 1.65
CA ALA A 237 15.06 -17.09 0.94
C ALA A 237 16.24 -16.35 1.57
N ARG A 238 16.04 -15.08 1.95
CA ARG A 238 17.07 -14.27 2.64
C ARG A 238 17.47 -14.82 4.00
N LYS A 239 16.54 -15.40 4.76
CA LYS A 239 16.86 -16.01 6.07
C LYS A 239 17.77 -17.22 5.89
N THR A 240 17.50 -18.04 4.87
CA THR A 240 18.31 -19.23 4.56
C THR A 240 19.75 -18.86 4.19
N VAL A 241 19.97 -17.85 3.34
CA VAL A 241 21.32 -17.42 2.92
C VAL A 241 22.17 -16.96 4.11
N LYS A 242 21.59 -16.17 5.03
CA LYS A 242 22.31 -15.71 6.23
C LYS A 242 22.79 -16.84 7.16
N HIS A 243 22.17 -18.01 7.10
CA HIS A 243 22.59 -19.16 7.92
C HIS A 243 23.76 -19.93 7.30
N LEU A 244 24.12 -19.68 6.04
CA LEU A 244 25.20 -20.36 5.33
C LEU A 244 26.52 -19.56 5.31
N GLU A 245 26.52 -18.32 5.81
CA GLU A 245 27.72 -17.44 5.86
C GLU A 245 28.52 -17.59 7.18
N PHE A 246 28.44 -18.74 7.85
CA PHE A 246 29.21 -19.05 9.08
C PHE A 246 30.19 -20.21 8.86
#